data_AF-A0A7S4QP94-F1
#
_entry.id   AF-A0A7S4QP94-F1
#
_cell.length_a   1.000
_cell.length_b   1.000
_cell.length_c   1.000
_cell.angle_alpha   90.00
_cell.angle_beta   90.00
_cell.angle_gamma   90.00
#
_symmetry.space_group_name_H-M   'P 1'
#
loop_
_entity.id
_entity.type
_entity.pdbx_description
1 polymer ?
#
loop_
_entity_poly.entity_id
_entity_poly.type
_entity_poly.pdbx_seq_one_letter_code
_entity_poly.pdbx_strand_id
1 'polypeptide(L)'
;DGRPPGVADAAPGAASGPAGRTAARDARGTPPEKEPVRFHVVPRKGWDTQLQGLGCSARNTINWRGHRGVLPAPPHPCWLLPASDDVALQIARRQEELRARGWLLFTSSAEVVHSLGDKAALWRFARERGLDEHLPQHFEEPEEAAYPCILKESGGDFGRGCHIVESQENVRRVTGARGGGCSLRPDWVLQELVPGREELSVSLLVDRGVVLEAAGTAYEFDVEAYVWPRVRTLNTAPQDIPAEELAVMSSFLEGYTGICNFNYKRVPGGGVRIFEINTRIGGDLVTDVPAPAARAFFERLAALGQHAHA
;
A
#
# COMPACT_ATOMS: atom_id res chain seq x y z
N ASP A 1 12.19 -31.05 -1.97
CA ASP A 1 12.18 -30.31 -3.24
C ASP A 1 10.76 -30.06 -3.72
N GLY A 2 10.15 -28.97 -3.27
CA GLY A 2 8.77 -28.61 -3.59
C GLY A 2 8.68 -27.13 -3.90
N ARG A 3 8.93 -26.76 -5.16
CA ARG A 3 8.64 -25.42 -5.66
C ARG A 3 7.11 -25.32 -5.80
N PRO A 4 6.44 -24.31 -5.22
CA PRO A 4 5.03 -24.08 -5.52
C PRO A 4 4.87 -23.67 -7.00
N PRO A 5 3.78 -24.09 -7.66
CA PRO A 5 3.54 -23.79 -9.06
C PRO A 5 3.45 -22.27 -9.27
N GLY A 6 4.11 -21.80 -10.32
CA GLY A 6 4.16 -20.39 -10.68
C GLY A 6 2.76 -19.83 -10.93
N VAL A 7 2.47 -18.71 -10.29
CA VAL A 7 1.33 -17.86 -10.61
C VAL A 7 1.56 -17.38 -12.04
N ALA A 8 0.65 -17.76 -12.95
CA ALA A 8 0.71 -17.37 -14.34
C ALA A 8 0.34 -15.89 -14.47
N ASP A 9 1.25 -15.10 -15.04
CA ASP A 9 0.96 -13.76 -15.53
C ASP A 9 -0.10 -13.86 -16.64
N ALA A 10 -1.27 -13.28 -16.40
CA ALA A 10 -2.31 -13.14 -17.40
C ALA A 10 -1.84 -12.12 -18.45
N ALA A 11 -1.44 -12.61 -19.63
CA ALA A 11 -1.11 -11.79 -20.79
C ALA A 11 -2.41 -11.29 -21.47
N PRO A 12 -2.48 -10.01 -21.91
CA PRO A 12 -3.61 -9.52 -22.68
C PRO A 12 -3.55 -10.01 -24.13
N GLY A 13 -4.71 -10.46 -24.63
CA GLY A 13 -4.90 -11.01 -25.98
C GLY A 13 -4.64 -10.01 -27.10
N ALA A 14 -3.93 -10.47 -28.13
CA ALA A 14 -3.63 -9.73 -29.34
C ALA A 14 -4.82 -9.77 -30.32
N ALA A 15 -5.25 -8.60 -30.79
CA ALA A 15 -6.13 -8.44 -31.95
C ALA A 15 -5.33 -7.87 -33.13
N SER A 16 -5.25 -8.65 -34.20
CA SER A 16 -4.61 -8.31 -35.47
C SER A 16 -5.60 -7.67 -36.45
N GLY A 17 -5.27 -6.49 -36.97
CA GLY A 17 -5.97 -5.84 -38.10
C GLY A 17 -4.96 -5.17 -39.06
N PRO A 18 -5.16 -5.21 -40.39
CA PRO A 18 -4.12 -4.89 -41.36
C PRO A 18 -4.02 -3.40 -41.73
N ALA A 19 -2.81 -3.09 -42.18
CA ALA A 19 -2.23 -1.84 -42.63
C ALA A 19 -3.05 -0.97 -43.61
N GLY A 20 -3.19 0.31 -43.26
CA GLY A 20 -3.33 1.42 -44.20
C GLY A 20 -2.17 2.41 -43.97
N ARG A 21 -1.15 2.38 -44.82
CA ARG A 21 -0.03 3.34 -44.81
C ARG A 21 -0.37 4.54 -45.67
N THR A 22 -0.66 5.68 -45.06
CA THR A 22 -0.60 7.00 -45.71
C THR A 22 0.63 7.75 -45.22
N ALA A 23 1.51 8.06 -46.17
CA ALA A 23 2.72 8.82 -45.97
C ALA A 23 2.39 10.31 -45.83
N ALA A 24 2.71 10.89 -44.67
CA ALA A 24 2.96 12.31 -44.51
C ALA A 24 4.19 12.45 -43.59
N ARG A 25 5.37 12.40 -44.21
CA ARG A 25 6.63 12.82 -43.59
C ARG A 25 6.67 14.33 -43.72
N ASP A 26 6.28 15.05 -42.68
CA ASP A 26 6.54 16.48 -42.58
C ASP A 26 6.93 16.89 -41.16
N ALA A 27 7.89 17.83 -41.12
CA ALA A 27 8.44 18.53 -39.97
C ALA A 27 9.09 17.67 -38.87
N ARG A 28 10.40 17.39 -39.04
CA ARG A 28 11.31 17.05 -37.94
C ARG A 28 11.54 18.27 -37.05
N GLY A 29 10.51 18.69 -36.31
CA GLY A 29 10.69 19.60 -35.18
C GLY A 29 11.61 18.95 -34.16
N THR A 30 12.51 19.73 -33.57
CA THR A 30 13.29 19.28 -32.41
C THR A 30 12.32 18.69 -31.39
N PRO A 31 12.52 17.45 -30.92
CA PRO A 31 11.63 16.86 -29.94
C PRO A 31 11.56 17.83 -28.74
N PRO A 32 10.35 18.10 -28.22
CA PRO A 32 10.21 19.00 -27.07
C PRO A 32 11.13 18.53 -25.94
N GLU A 33 11.76 19.47 -25.25
CA GLU A 33 12.56 19.15 -24.07
C GLU A 33 11.70 18.33 -23.11
N LYS A 34 12.25 17.21 -22.65
CA LYS A 34 11.53 16.33 -21.72
C LYS A 34 11.36 17.06 -20.40
N GLU A 35 10.12 17.20 -19.96
CA GLU A 35 9.80 17.79 -18.66
C GLU A 35 10.58 17.07 -17.53
N PRO A 36 11.17 17.81 -16.57
CA PRO A 36 11.91 17.23 -15.47
C PRO A 36 11.03 16.35 -14.58
N VAL A 37 11.59 15.26 -14.04
CA VAL A 37 10.85 14.26 -13.24
C VAL A 37 10.58 14.81 -11.84
N ARG A 38 9.32 15.10 -11.54
CA ARG A 38 8.90 15.69 -10.25
C ARG A 38 8.83 14.67 -9.12
N PHE A 39 8.51 13.41 -9.44
CA PHE A 39 8.31 12.36 -8.44
C PHE A 39 9.04 11.07 -8.81
N HIS A 40 9.87 10.56 -7.90
CA HIS A 40 10.52 9.26 -8.00
C HIS A 40 9.93 8.29 -6.98
N VAL A 41 9.13 7.35 -7.47
CA VAL A 41 8.55 6.25 -6.68
C VAL A 41 9.57 5.11 -6.60
N VAL A 42 9.88 4.61 -5.39
CA VAL A 42 10.95 3.63 -5.11
C VAL A 42 10.52 2.53 -4.12
N PRO A 43 10.93 1.26 -4.30
CA PRO A 43 11.78 0.75 -5.36
C PRO A 43 11.01 0.58 -6.68
N ARG A 44 11.71 0.18 -7.74
CA ARG A 44 11.08 -0.22 -9.00
C ARG A 44 10.14 -1.41 -8.78
N LYS A 45 8.84 -1.20 -9.03
CA LYS A 45 7.74 -2.16 -8.95
C LYS A 45 7.12 -2.48 -10.33
N GLY A 46 7.65 -1.88 -11.40
CA GLY A 46 7.12 -2.07 -12.77
C GLY A 46 6.03 -1.07 -13.16
N TRP A 47 5.85 -0.01 -12.36
CA TRP A 47 4.79 0.98 -12.49
C TRP A 47 5.12 2.17 -13.39
N ASP A 48 6.29 2.17 -14.04
CA ASP A 48 6.81 3.34 -14.74
C ASP A 48 5.93 3.78 -15.93
N THR A 49 5.30 2.83 -16.63
CA THR A 49 4.39 3.13 -17.75
C THR A 49 3.09 3.76 -17.25
N GLN A 50 2.51 3.21 -16.18
CA GLN A 50 1.27 3.69 -15.58
C GLN A 50 1.46 5.10 -15.00
N LEU A 51 2.54 5.33 -14.26
CA LEU A 51 2.88 6.65 -13.70
C LEU A 51 3.13 7.69 -14.80
N GLN A 52 3.77 7.31 -15.92
CA GLN A 52 3.88 8.19 -17.08
C GLN A 52 2.52 8.53 -17.68
N GLY A 53 1.61 7.56 -17.74
CA GLY A 53 0.23 7.75 -18.21
C GLY A 53 -0.58 8.76 -17.39
N LEU A 54 -0.19 9.02 -16.14
CA LEU A 54 -0.83 10.05 -15.31
C LEU A 54 -0.51 11.48 -15.77
N GLY A 55 0.54 11.70 -16.55
CA GLY A 55 0.91 13.02 -17.07
C GLY A 55 1.29 14.04 -15.98
N CYS A 56 1.89 13.58 -14.88
CA CYS A 56 2.36 14.42 -13.75
C CYS A 56 3.87 14.30 -13.48
N SER A 57 4.63 13.81 -14.45
CA SER A 57 6.10 13.68 -14.34
C SER A 57 6.54 12.77 -13.17
N ALA A 58 5.75 11.73 -12.86
CA ALA A 58 6.09 10.67 -11.91
C ALA A 58 6.76 9.48 -12.61
N ARG A 59 7.78 8.88 -11.97
CA ARG A 59 8.57 7.75 -12.50
C ARG A 59 8.82 6.68 -11.45
N ASN A 60 8.99 5.44 -11.92
CA ASN A 60 9.34 4.29 -11.07
C ASN A 60 10.52 3.51 -11.66
N THR A 61 11.65 4.20 -11.84
CA THR A 61 12.86 3.67 -12.47
C THR A 61 14.00 3.37 -11.50
N ILE A 62 14.00 3.99 -10.31
CA ILE A 62 15.06 3.83 -9.31
C ILE A 62 14.79 2.58 -8.47
N ASN A 63 15.76 1.67 -8.40
CA ASN A 63 15.65 0.40 -7.65
C ASN A 63 16.39 0.45 -6.29
N TRP A 64 16.22 1.53 -5.54
CA TRP A 64 16.75 1.64 -4.19
C TRP A 64 15.77 1.02 -3.18
N ARG A 65 16.27 0.13 -2.32
CA ARG A 65 15.46 -0.65 -1.36
C ARG A 65 15.70 -0.26 0.10
N GLY A 66 16.32 0.90 0.36
CA GLY A 66 16.50 1.43 1.71
C GLY A 66 17.68 0.88 2.50
N HIS A 67 17.76 -0.45 2.65
CA HIS A 67 18.63 -1.13 3.63
C HIS A 67 20.10 -1.31 3.22
N ARG A 68 20.43 -1.24 1.92
CA ARG A 68 21.79 -1.46 1.39
C ARG A 68 22.09 -0.51 0.23
N GLY A 69 23.37 -0.16 0.11
CA GLY A 69 23.89 0.60 -1.02
C GLY A 69 23.96 2.11 -0.79
N VAL A 70 24.49 2.79 -1.81
CA VAL A 70 24.63 4.24 -1.84
C VAL A 70 23.23 4.85 -1.94
N LEU A 71 22.97 5.89 -1.13
CA LEU A 71 21.74 6.68 -1.25
C LEU A 71 21.65 7.24 -2.67
N PRO A 72 20.46 7.16 -3.32
CA PRO A 72 20.30 7.77 -4.63
C PRO A 72 20.55 9.27 -4.52
N ALA A 73 21.15 9.87 -5.54
CA ALA A 73 21.22 11.32 -5.69
C ALA A 73 20.05 11.78 -6.57
N PRO A 74 19.35 12.87 -6.21
CA PRO A 74 18.32 13.42 -7.08
C PRO A 74 18.97 14.13 -8.27
N PRO A 75 18.39 14.04 -9.49
CA PRO A 75 18.92 14.76 -10.65
C PRO A 75 18.69 16.29 -10.55
N HIS A 76 17.68 16.70 -9.80
CA HIS A 76 17.29 18.07 -9.45
C HIS A 76 16.34 17.99 -8.24
N PRO A 77 15.95 19.09 -7.58
CA PRO A 77 14.96 19.02 -6.50
C PRO A 77 13.68 18.32 -6.96
N CYS A 78 13.39 17.16 -6.37
CA CYS A 78 12.24 16.32 -6.70
C CYS A 78 11.89 15.40 -5.52
N TRP A 79 10.69 14.81 -5.54
CA TRP A 79 10.19 13.98 -4.46
C TRP A 79 10.72 12.54 -4.53
N LEU A 80 11.10 11.99 -3.38
CA LEU A 80 11.36 10.55 -3.21
C LEU A 80 10.19 9.91 -2.46
N LEU A 81 9.46 9.00 -3.11
CA LEU A 81 8.22 8.42 -2.59
C LEU A 81 8.35 6.89 -2.43
N PRO A 82 7.93 6.32 -1.30
CA PRO A 82 8.00 4.88 -1.10
C PRO A 82 6.89 4.13 -1.84
N ALA A 83 7.24 2.99 -2.43
CA ALA A 83 6.36 2.01 -3.08
C ALA A 83 6.25 0.70 -2.29
N SER A 84 6.83 0.66 -1.09
CA SER A 84 6.81 -0.47 -0.16
C SER A 84 7.08 0.05 1.25
N ASP A 85 6.49 -0.59 2.27
CA ASP A 85 6.59 -0.17 3.66
C ASP A 85 8.02 -0.20 4.19
N ASP A 86 8.81 -1.20 3.79
CA ASP A 86 10.25 -1.25 4.08
C ASP A 86 10.97 0.02 3.62
N VAL A 87 10.69 0.49 2.40
CA VAL A 87 11.32 1.72 1.89
C VAL A 87 10.75 2.97 2.55
N ALA A 88 9.47 2.99 2.90
CA ALA A 88 8.89 4.09 3.68
C ALA A 88 9.62 4.25 5.02
N LEU A 89 9.82 3.15 5.74
CA LEU A 89 10.54 3.13 7.00
C LEU A 89 12.00 3.57 6.84
N GLN A 90 12.67 3.15 5.76
CA GLN A 90 14.06 3.54 5.50
C GLN A 90 14.19 5.01 5.09
N ILE A 91 13.22 5.56 4.34
CA ILE A 91 13.16 7.01 4.06
C ILE A 91 13.00 7.78 5.38
N ALA A 92 12.08 7.36 6.25
CA ALA A 92 11.85 8.00 7.55
C ALA A 92 13.10 7.96 8.45
N ARG A 93 13.79 6.82 8.52
CA ARG A 93 15.04 6.66 9.31
C ARG A 93 16.20 7.51 8.79
N ARG A 94 16.25 7.76 7.48
CA ARG A 94 17.39 8.41 6.80
C ARG A 94 17.03 9.78 6.23
N GLN A 95 16.00 10.41 6.79
CA GLN A 95 15.44 11.64 6.25
C GLN A 95 16.47 12.78 6.16
N GLU A 96 17.37 12.90 7.13
CA GLU A 96 18.40 13.95 7.16
C GLU A 96 19.43 13.75 6.04
N GLU A 97 19.95 12.52 5.89
CA GLU A 97 20.91 12.18 4.84
C GLU A 97 20.32 12.37 3.43
N LEU A 98 19.04 12.01 3.25
CA LEU A 98 18.32 12.17 1.99
C LEU A 98 18.06 13.65 1.66
N ARG A 99 17.62 14.44 2.64
CA ARG A 99 17.44 15.90 2.48
C ARG A 99 18.76 16.60 2.18
N ALA A 100 19.85 16.21 2.84
CA ALA A 100 21.19 16.74 2.58
C ALA A 100 21.68 16.48 1.13
N ARG A 101 21.11 15.48 0.45
CA ARG A 101 21.35 15.20 -0.98
C ARG A 101 20.42 15.97 -1.92
N GLY A 102 19.47 16.74 -1.40
CA GLY A 102 18.52 17.54 -2.18
C GLY A 102 17.18 16.87 -2.48
N TRP A 103 16.87 15.72 -1.85
CA TRP A 103 15.55 15.10 -2.01
C TRP A 103 14.47 15.86 -1.23
N LEU A 104 13.30 16.03 -1.84
CA LEU A 104 12.08 16.40 -1.14
C LEU A 104 11.45 15.14 -0.54
N LEU A 105 11.14 15.18 0.75
CA LEU A 105 10.58 14.05 1.49
C LEU A 105 9.27 14.46 2.16
N PHE A 106 8.28 13.58 2.07
CA PHE A 106 6.98 13.72 2.71
C PHE A 106 6.72 12.49 3.58
N THR A 107 7.16 12.53 4.83
CA THR A 107 7.16 11.37 5.73
C THR A 107 7.19 11.80 7.19
N SER A 108 6.72 10.92 8.07
CA SER A 108 6.73 11.06 9.52
C SER A 108 8.04 10.52 10.13
N SER A 109 8.12 10.52 11.46
CA SER A 109 9.19 9.79 12.15
C SER A 109 9.14 8.29 11.83
N ALA A 110 10.29 7.63 11.93
CA ALA A 110 10.39 6.18 11.71
C ALA A 110 9.51 5.37 12.67
N GLU A 111 9.30 5.86 13.89
CA GLU A 111 8.45 5.22 14.90
C GLU A 111 6.97 5.22 14.48
N VAL A 112 6.44 6.35 14.02
CA VAL A 112 5.05 6.44 13.54
C VAL A 112 4.87 5.60 12.27
N VAL A 113 5.80 5.69 11.33
CA VAL A 113 5.76 4.87 10.10
C VAL A 113 5.77 3.38 10.43
N HIS A 114 6.62 2.95 11.37
CA HIS A 114 6.66 1.56 11.81
C HIS A 114 5.37 1.14 12.54
N SER A 115 4.85 1.98 13.42
CA SER A 115 3.64 1.68 14.21
C SER A 115 2.42 1.48 13.33
N LEU A 116 2.30 2.21 12.22
CA LEU A 116 1.20 2.05 11.28
C LEU A 116 1.44 0.92 10.27
N GLY A 117 2.66 0.78 9.75
CA GLY A 117 2.99 -0.15 8.65
C GLY A 117 3.23 -1.61 9.07
N ASP A 118 3.62 -1.87 10.32
CA ASP A 118 3.79 -3.23 10.83
C ASP A 118 2.50 -3.74 11.46
N LYS A 119 2.04 -4.93 11.07
CA LYS A 119 0.73 -5.46 11.48
C LYS A 119 0.63 -5.69 12.99
N ALA A 120 1.71 -6.14 13.62
CA ALA A 120 1.74 -6.37 15.06
C ALA A 120 1.90 -5.06 15.85
N ALA A 121 2.61 -4.08 15.28
CA ALA A 121 2.70 -2.74 15.86
C ALA A 121 1.38 -1.96 15.74
N LEU A 122 0.67 -2.10 14.62
CA LEU A 122 -0.61 -1.43 14.35
C LEU A 122 -1.66 -1.77 15.40
N TRP A 123 -1.76 -3.04 15.78
CA TRP A 123 -2.72 -3.44 16.81
C TRP A 123 -2.41 -2.82 18.17
N ARG A 124 -1.14 -2.82 18.59
CA ARG A 124 -0.70 -2.19 19.84
C ARG A 124 -0.97 -0.68 19.81
N PHE A 125 -0.61 -0.02 18.72
CA PHE A 125 -0.87 1.39 18.48
C PHE A 125 -2.37 1.72 18.57
N ALA A 126 -3.23 0.91 17.94
CA ALA A 126 -4.67 1.10 17.98
C ALA A 126 -5.21 0.95 19.40
N ARG A 127 -4.80 -0.09 20.13
CA ARG A 127 -5.22 -0.33 21.51
C ARG A 127 -4.82 0.80 22.46
N GLU A 128 -3.60 1.32 22.32
CA GLU A 128 -3.11 2.46 23.11
C GLU A 128 -3.93 3.74 22.87
N ARG A 129 -4.58 3.85 21.70
CA ARG A 129 -5.43 4.99 21.32
C ARG A 129 -6.93 4.71 21.44
N GLY A 130 -7.34 3.53 21.89
CA GLY A 130 -8.76 3.12 21.94
C GLY A 130 -9.42 3.01 20.57
N LEU A 131 -8.65 2.60 19.55
CA LEU A 131 -9.09 2.44 18.15
C LEU A 131 -9.17 0.96 17.73
N ASP A 132 -8.90 0.03 18.64
CA ASP A 132 -8.86 -1.41 18.37
C ASP A 132 -10.21 -1.98 17.94
N GLU A 133 -11.33 -1.33 18.27
CA GLU A 133 -12.66 -1.69 17.79
C GLU A 133 -12.84 -1.56 16.26
N HIS A 134 -11.94 -0.82 15.59
CA HIS A 134 -11.90 -0.67 14.14
C HIS A 134 -10.94 -1.66 13.46
N LEU A 135 -10.27 -2.52 14.22
CA LEU A 135 -9.46 -3.61 13.70
C LEU A 135 -10.20 -4.95 13.87
N PRO A 136 -9.87 -5.98 13.08
CA PRO A 136 -10.25 -7.35 13.41
C PRO A 136 -9.73 -7.73 14.79
N GLN A 137 -10.53 -8.48 15.56
CA GLN A 137 -10.11 -8.91 16.90
C GLN A 137 -8.77 -9.65 16.83
N HIS A 138 -7.82 -9.28 17.69
CA HIS A 138 -6.52 -9.97 17.79
C HIS A 138 -6.58 -11.06 18.85
N PHE A 139 -5.87 -12.16 18.60
CA PHE A 139 -5.73 -13.27 19.53
C PHE A 139 -4.24 -13.43 19.86
N GLU A 140 -3.88 -13.30 21.14
CA GLU A 140 -2.50 -13.50 21.59
C GLU A 140 -2.11 -14.98 21.56
N GLU A 141 -3.08 -15.85 21.90
CA GLU A 141 -2.92 -17.29 22.00
C GLU A 141 -3.86 -18.04 21.04
N PRO A 142 -3.42 -19.12 20.38
CA PRO A 142 -4.27 -19.91 19.49
C PRO A 142 -5.50 -20.53 20.18
N GLU A 143 -5.40 -20.86 21.47
CA GLU A 143 -6.49 -21.42 22.28
C GLU A 143 -7.69 -20.48 22.42
N GLU A 144 -7.44 -19.18 22.37
CA GLU A 144 -8.44 -18.13 22.59
C GLU A 144 -9.12 -17.69 21.30
N ALA A 145 -8.63 -18.16 20.16
CA ALA A 145 -9.10 -17.74 18.85
C ALA A 145 -10.46 -18.35 18.48
N ALA A 146 -11.32 -17.51 17.91
CA ALA A 146 -12.54 -17.96 17.23
C ALA A 146 -12.19 -18.39 15.80
N TYR A 147 -12.42 -19.66 15.45
CA TYR A 147 -12.11 -20.22 14.13
C TYR A 147 -13.35 -20.27 13.20
N PRO A 148 -13.19 -20.11 11.87
CA PRO A 148 -11.93 -19.83 11.18
C PRO A 148 -11.41 -18.41 11.44
N CYS A 149 -10.09 -18.26 11.43
CA CYS A 149 -9.44 -16.96 11.61
C CYS A 149 -8.25 -16.80 10.65
N ILE A 150 -7.65 -15.61 10.66
CA ILE A 150 -6.54 -15.25 9.79
C ILE A 150 -5.24 -15.24 10.59
N LEU A 151 -4.25 -15.99 10.11
CA LEU A 151 -2.88 -16.00 10.59
C LEU A 151 -1.98 -15.31 9.54
N LYS A 152 -1.26 -14.27 9.94
CA LYS A 152 -0.35 -13.48 9.09
C LYS A 152 1.05 -13.43 9.67
N GLU A 153 2.08 -13.45 8.82
CA GLU A 153 3.39 -12.91 9.22
C GLU A 153 3.25 -11.40 9.50
N SER A 154 3.96 -10.89 10.50
CA SER A 154 3.89 -9.47 10.91
C SER A 154 4.39 -8.55 9.80
N GLY A 155 5.40 -9.00 9.06
CA GLY A 155 5.91 -8.40 7.83
C GLY A 155 5.65 -9.29 6.62
N GLY A 156 5.55 -8.69 5.43
CA GLY A 156 5.37 -9.41 4.18
C GLY A 156 4.56 -8.63 3.16
N ASP A 157 4.77 -8.95 1.89
CA ASP A 157 4.06 -8.34 0.75
C ASP A 157 3.11 -9.37 0.10
N PHE A 158 2.02 -8.88 -0.50
CA PHE A 158 1.18 -9.63 -1.44
C PHE A 158 0.59 -10.94 -0.88
N GLY A 159 0.14 -10.92 0.38
CA GLY A 159 -0.49 -12.07 1.04
C GLY A 159 0.44 -13.26 1.29
N ARG A 160 1.74 -13.12 1.04
CA ARG A 160 2.73 -14.12 1.48
C ARG A 160 2.70 -14.20 3.01
N GLY A 161 2.71 -15.41 3.54
CA GLY A 161 2.60 -15.63 4.98
C GLY A 161 1.20 -15.40 5.56
N CYS A 162 0.16 -15.24 4.72
CA CYS A 162 -1.23 -15.11 5.15
C CYS A 162 -2.00 -16.43 4.91
N HIS A 163 -2.73 -16.87 5.93
CA HIS A 163 -3.42 -18.15 5.97
C HIS A 163 -4.79 -17.99 6.65
N ILE A 164 -5.83 -18.58 6.05
CA ILE A 164 -7.04 -18.94 6.80
C ILE A 164 -6.70 -20.22 7.56
N VAL A 165 -6.90 -20.21 8.87
CA VAL A 165 -6.69 -21.37 9.74
C VAL A 165 -8.02 -21.77 10.36
N GLU A 166 -8.28 -23.08 10.36
CA GLU A 166 -9.55 -23.66 10.83
C GLU A 166 -9.47 -24.17 12.27
N SER A 167 -8.26 -24.22 12.84
CA SER A 167 -8.04 -24.73 14.19
C SER A 167 -6.68 -24.32 14.76
N GLN A 168 -6.53 -24.50 16.06
CA GLN A 168 -5.24 -24.35 16.74
C GLN A 168 -4.14 -25.24 16.14
N GLU A 169 -4.48 -26.49 15.77
CA GLU A 169 -3.52 -27.40 15.14
C GLU A 169 -3.02 -26.85 13.80
N ASN A 170 -3.89 -26.17 13.05
CA ASN A 170 -3.51 -25.51 11.80
C ASN A 170 -2.50 -24.38 12.06
N VAL A 171 -2.70 -23.58 13.12
CA VAL A 171 -1.75 -22.54 13.54
C VAL A 171 -0.38 -23.14 13.87
N ARG A 172 -0.33 -24.18 14.71
CA ARG A 172 0.93 -24.86 15.09
C ARG A 172 1.66 -25.45 13.89
N ARG A 173 0.91 -26.04 12.95
CA ARG A 173 1.46 -26.60 11.71
C ARG A 173 2.08 -25.53 10.81
N VAL A 174 1.43 -24.38 10.63
CA VAL A 174 1.94 -23.27 9.79
C VAL A 174 3.16 -22.61 10.44
N THR A 175 3.10 -22.35 11.74
CA THR A 175 4.17 -21.65 12.48
C THR A 175 5.37 -22.55 12.81
N GLY A 176 5.22 -23.88 12.70
CA GLY A 176 6.26 -24.85 13.03
C GLY A 176 6.51 -25.00 14.54
N ALA A 177 5.63 -24.48 15.39
CA ALA A 177 5.74 -24.59 16.85
C ALA A 177 5.71 -26.06 17.29
N ARG A 178 6.78 -26.53 17.93
CA ARG A 178 6.90 -27.89 18.50
C ARG A 178 6.88 -27.80 20.02
N GLY A 179 5.84 -28.32 20.66
CA GLY A 179 5.72 -28.38 22.13
C GLY A 179 4.47 -27.70 22.66
N GLY A 180 4.17 -27.89 23.96
CA GLY A 180 3.00 -27.35 24.65
C GLY A 180 3.13 -25.89 25.11
N GLY A 181 4.08 -25.13 24.55
CA GLY A 181 4.17 -23.68 24.76
C GLY A 181 3.30 -22.98 23.71
N CYS A 182 2.34 -22.18 24.17
CA CYS A 182 1.24 -21.71 23.34
C CYS A 182 1.50 -20.38 22.62
N SER A 183 2.42 -19.56 23.14
CA SER A 183 2.57 -18.18 22.66
C SER A 183 3.03 -18.13 21.20
N LEU A 184 2.29 -17.38 20.39
CA LEU A 184 2.72 -17.03 19.04
C LEU A 184 4.04 -16.27 19.10
N ARG A 185 4.94 -16.58 18.17
CA ARG A 185 6.16 -15.81 18.00
C ARG A 185 5.77 -14.38 17.55
N PRO A 186 6.56 -13.35 17.91
CA PRO A 186 6.22 -11.95 17.63
C PRO A 186 6.19 -11.59 16.14
N ASP A 187 6.67 -12.48 15.27
CA ASP A 187 6.59 -12.38 13.81
C ASP A 187 5.25 -12.88 13.25
N TRP A 188 4.28 -13.26 14.10
CA TRP A 188 2.95 -13.70 13.68
C TRP A 188 1.85 -12.87 14.32
N VAL A 189 0.78 -12.64 13.55
CA VAL A 189 -0.46 -12.01 13.97
C VAL A 189 -1.60 -12.98 13.71
N LEU A 190 -2.32 -13.35 14.77
CA LEU A 190 -3.57 -14.11 14.68
C LEU A 190 -4.73 -13.15 14.93
N GLN A 191 -5.70 -13.13 14.02
CA GLN A 191 -6.80 -12.17 14.07
C GLN A 191 -8.09 -12.75 13.47
N GLU A 192 -9.23 -12.19 13.85
CA GLU A 192 -10.53 -12.48 13.28
C GLU A 192 -10.53 -12.47 11.75
N LEU A 193 -11.19 -13.46 11.17
CA LEU A 193 -11.57 -13.45 9.76
C LEU A 193 -12.82 -12.59 9.61
N VAL A 194 -12.71 -11.46 8.92
CA VAL A 194 -13.87 -10.61 8.61
C VAL A 194 -14.52 -11.06 7.30
N PRO A 195 -15.71 -11.68 7.33
CA PRO A 195 -16.36 -12.17 6.13
C PRO A 195 -16.87 -11.01 5.27
N GLY A 196 -16.94 -11.24 3.96
CA GLY A 196 -17.54 -10.31 3.00
C GLY A 196 -16.82 -10.37 1.66
N ARG A 197 -17.58 -10.23 0.57
CA ARG A 197 -17.05 -10.27 -0.80
C ARG A 197 -16.43 -8.97 -1.26
N GLU A 198 -16.84 -7.85 -0.65
CA GLU A 198 -16.29 -6.54 -0.95
C GLU A 198 -15.09 -6.26 -0.03
N GLU A 199 -13.97 -5.81 -0.59
CA GLU A 199 -12.86 -5.17 0.13
C GLU A 199 -12.66 -3.77 -0.45
N LEU A 200 -12.34 -2.83 0.42
CA LEU A 200 -12.19 -1.44 0.09
C LEU A 200 -10.74 -1.04 0.34
N SER A 201 -10.18 -0.26 -0.59
CA SER A 201 -8.85 0.30 -0.49
C SER A 201 -8.92 1.81 -0.65
N VAL A 202 -8.33 2.55 0.30
CA VAL A 202 -8.34 4.01 0.30
C VAL A 202 -6.93 4.54 0.45
N SER A 203 -6.43 5.19 -0.60
CA SER A 203 -5.16 5.91 -0.60
C SER A 203 -5.36 7.35 -0.11
N LEU A 204 -4.53 7.80 0.84
CA LEU A 204 -4.63 9.11 1.51
C LEU A 204 -3.31 9.88 1.47
N LEU A 205 -3.38 11.16 1.14
CA LEU A 205 -2.29 12.12 1.30
C LEU A 205 -2.54 12.90 2.59
N VAL A 206 -1.61 12.85 3.53
CA VAL A 206 -1.84 13.35 4.89
C VAL A 206 -0.72 14.30 5.30
N ASP A 207 -1.06 15.48 5.82
CA ASP A 207 -0.10 16.36 6.52
C ASP A 207 -0.51 16.53 7.98
N ARG A 208 0.31 16.03 8.91
CA ARG A 208 0.12 16.15 10.36
C ARG A 208 -1.28 15.75 10.82
N GLY A 209 -1.78 14.63 10.27
CA GLY A 209 -3.11 14.08 10.53
C GLY A 209 -4.26 14.71 9.76
N VAL A 210 -4.01 15.75 8.95
CA VAL A 210 -5.02 16.33 8.06
C VAL A 210 -4.99 15.61 6.72
N VAL A 211 -6.09 14.99 6.33
CA VAL A 211 -6.26 14.41 4.99
C VAL A 211 -6.37 15.54 3.95
N LEU A 212 -5.44 15.56 3.01
CA LEU A 212 -5.35 16.56 1.94
C LEU A 212 -5.94 16.08 0.62
N GLU A 213 -5.90 14.77 0.37
CA GLU A 213 -6.46 14.10 -0.81
C GLU A 213 -6.78 12.65 -0.47
N ALA A 214 -7.83 12.10 -1.09
CA ALA A 214 -8.25 10.72 -0.88
C ALA A 214 -8.76 10.08 -2.18
N ALA A 215 -8.40 8.82 -2.41
CA ALA A 215 -8.86 8.04 -3.55
C ALA A 215 -9.25 6.63 -3.12
N GLY A 216 -10.52 6.26 -3.35
CA GLY A 216 -11.09 4.98 -2.98
C GLY A 216 -11.29 4.03 -4.16
N THR A 217 -11.04 2.75 -3.93
CA THR A 217 -11.32 1.63 -4.85
C THR A 217 -12.04 0.53 -4.10
N ALA A 218 -13.08 -0.04 -4.69
CA ALA A 218 -13.76 -1.23 -4.21
C ALA A 218 -13.41 -2.44 -5.08
N TYR A 219 -13.17 -3.57 -4.42
CA TYR A 219 -12.91 -4.87 -5.05
C TYR A 219 -13.98 -5.85 -4.62
N GLU A 220 -14.67 -6.47 -5.58
CA GLU A 220 -15.61 -7.56 -5.32
C GLU A 220 -14.93 -8.89 -5.66
N PHE A 221 -15.08 -9.88 -4.78
CA PHE A 221 -14.51 -11.21 -4.91
C PHE A 221 -15.59 -12.30 -4.94
N ASP A 222 -15.24 -13.49 -5.45
CA ASP A 222 -16.21 -14.57 -5.63
C ASP A 222 -16.54 -15.39 -4.38
N VAL A 223 -15.81 -15.18 -3.28
CA VAL A 223 -16.06 -15.80 -1.98
C VAL A 223 -15.92 -14.78 -0.85
N GLU A 224 -16.52 -15.06 0.31
CA GLU A 224 -16.52 -14.15 1.47
C GLU A 224 -15.31 -14.29 2.38
N ALA A 225 -14.68 -15.46 2.36
CA ALA A 225 -13.49 -15.81 3.14
C ALA A 225 -12.35 -16.13 2.18
N TYR A 226 -11.32 -15.27 2.16
CA TYR A 226 -10.20 -15.43 1.23
C TYR A 226 -8.90 -14.83 1.76
N VAL A 227 -7.82 -15.16 1.05
CA VAL A 227 -6.52 -14.51 1.14
C VAL A 227 -6.09 -14.14 -0.28
N TRP A 228 -5.92 -12.85 -0.55
CA TRP A 228 -5.39 -12.38 -1.83
C TRP A 228 -3.93 -12.86 -2.04
N PRO A 229 -3.50 -13.24 -3.25
CA PRO A 229 -4.22 -13.27 -4.54
C PRO A 229 -4.88 -14.62 -4.86
N ARG A 230 -5.19 -15.46 -3.86
CA ARG A 230 -5.77 -16.81 -4.06
C ARG A 230 -7.29 -16.79 -4.25
N VAL A 231 -7.82 -15.67 -4.74
CA VAL A 231 -9.24 -15.42 -4.94
C VAL A 231 -9.42 -14.72 -6.28
N ARG A 232 -10.57 -14.93 -6.92
CA ARG A 232 -10.87 -14.26 -8.18
C ARG A 232 -11.59 -12.95 -7.90
N THR A 233 -11.02 -11.86 -8.39
CA THR A 233 -11.69 -10.55 -8.45
C THR A 233 -12.78 -10.61 -9.52
N LEU A 234 -14.01 -10.31 -9.12
CA LEU A 234 -15.18 -10.20 -9.98
C LEU A 234 -15.32 -8.79 -10.56
N ASN A 235 -15.05 -7.78 -9.72
CA ASN A 235 -15.19 -6.37 -10.09
C ASN A 235 -14.14 -5.50 -9.38
N THR A 236 -13.74 -4.42 -10.05
CA THR A 236 -12.93 -3.34 -9.48
C THR A 236 -13.56 -2.02 -9.91
N ALA A 237 -13.91 -1.16 -8.95
CA ALA A 237 -14.56 0.11 -9.25
C ALA A 237 -14.03 1.24 -8.37
N PRO A 238 -13.99 2.49 -8.87
CA PRO A 238 -13.81 3.66 -8.01
C PRO A 238 -14.92 3.73 -6.97
N GLN A 239 -14.58 4.20 -5.77
CA GLN A 239 -15.50 4.21 -4.64
C GLN A 239 -15.43 5.54 -3.90
N ASP A 240 -16.61 6.11 -3.62
CA ASP A 240 -16.75 7.25 -2.71
C ASP A 240 -16.44 6.84 -1.27
N ILE A 241 -15.80 7.74 -0.53
CA ILE A 241 -15.37 7.51 0.86
C ILE A 241 -16.31 8.30 1.77
N PRO A 242 -17.23 7.63 2.50
CA PRO A 242 -18.09 8.27 3.48
C PRO A 242 -17.29 9.03 4.53
N ALA A 243 -17.84 10.14 5.02
CA ALA A 243 -17.16 11.03 5.95
C ALA A 243 -16.85 10.33 7.29
N GLU A 244 -17.74 9.44 7.72
CA GLU A 244 -17.57 8.60 8.91
C GLU A 244 -16.40 7.63 8.78
N GLU A 245 -16.19 7.04 7.60
CA GLU A 245 -15.06 6.14 7.34
C GLU A 245 -13.75 6.94 7.32
N LEU A 246 -13.77 8.12 6.68
CA LEU A 246 -12.61 9.01 6.65
C LEU A 246 -12.27 9.55 8.06
N ALA A 247 -13.27 9.79 8.91
CA ALA A 247 -13.07 10.20 10.29
C ALA A 247 -12.37 9.11 11.11
N VAL A 248 -12.79 7.84 10.94
CA VAL A 248 -12.08 6.69 11.54
C VAL A 248 -10.64 6.61 11.02
N MET A 249 -10.41 6.68 9.71
CA MET A 249 -9.05 6.66 9.18
C MET A 249 -8.20 7.81 9.72
N SER A 250 -8.78 9.01 9.86
CA SER A 250 -8.07 10.18 10.37
C SER A 250 -7.64 10.03 11.83
N SER A 251 -8.36 9.27 12.67
CA SER A 251 -7.98 9.04 14.07
C SER A 251 -6.71 8.19 14.20
N PHE A 252 -6.51 7.22 13.30
CA PHE A 252 -5.24 6.47 13.19
C PHE A 252 -4.08 7.36 12.77
N LEU A 253 -4.36 8.45 12.05
CA LEU A 253 -3.36 9.29 11.40
C LEU A 253 -2.98 10.54 12.20
N GLU A 254 -3.43 10.69 13.45
CA GLU A 254 -3.05 11.85 14.27
C GLU A 254 -1.51 11.98 14.37
N GLY A 255 -1.00 13.10 13.87
CA GLY A 255 0.44 13.41 13.78
C GLY A 255 1.16 12.80 12.57
N TYR A 256 0.49 12.01 11.73
CA TYR A 256 1.08 11.41 10.53
C TYR A 256 1.17 12.42 9.38
N THR A 257 2.36 12.56 8.82
CA THR A 257 2.64 13.15 7.51
C THR A 257 3.14 12.07 6.56
N GLY A 258 2.55 11.96 5.39
CA GLY A 258 2.97 11.00 4.37
C GLY A 258 1.85 10.60 3.42
N ILE A 259 2.11 9.55 2.66
CA ILE A 259 1.12 8.86 1.85
C ILE A 259 0.85 7.53 2.51
N CYS A 260 -0.41 7.12 2.62
CA CYS A 260 -0.76 5.80 3.12
C CYS A 260 -1.95 5.22 2.36
N ASN A 261 -2.20 3.94 2.57
CA ASN A 261 -3.31 3.20 1.99
C ASN A 261 -3.94 2.29 3.07
N PHE A 262 -5.26 2.38 3.23
CA PHE A 262 -6.04 1.56 4.16
C PHE A 262 -6.75 0.46 3.37
N ASN A 263 -6.58 -0.80 3.79
CA ASN A 263 -7.38 -1.92 3.29
C ASN A 263 -8.37 -2.36 4.37
N TYR A 264 -9.65 -2.43 4.05
CA TYR A 264 -10.69 -2.68 5.04
C TYR A 264 -11.97 -3.29 4.45
N LYS A 265 -12.86 -3.74 5.33
CA LYS A 265 -14.25 -4.08 4.99
C LYS A 265 -15.22 -3.27 5.84
N ARG A 266 -16.41 -3.05 5.31
CA ARG A 266 -17.58 -2.61 6.08
C ARG A 266 -18.18 -3.81 6.80
N VAL A 267 -18.59 -3.64 8.05
CA VAL A 267 -19.29 -4.68 8.83
C VAL A 267 -20.77 -4.35 9.01
N PRO A 268 -21.63 -5.37 9.18
CA PRO A 268 -23.03 -5.13 9.54
C PRO A 268 -23.15 -4.21 10.74
N GLY A 269 -23.99 -3.17 10.65
CA GLY A 269 -24.12 -2.15 11.68
C GLY A 269 -23.36 -0.84 11.40
N GLY A 270 -22.67 -0.72 10.26
CA GLY A 270 -22.12 0.56 9.78
C GLY A 270 -20.70 0.89 10.25
N GLY A 271 -19.97 -0.08 10.80
CA GLY A 271 -18.56 0.08 11.16
C GLY A 271 -17.59 -0.37 10.05
N VAL A 272 -16.31 -0.08 10.25
CA VAL A 272 -15.20 -0.60 9.42
C VAL A 272 -14.30 -1.56 10.20
N ARG A 273 -13.64 -2.45 9.46
CA ARG A 273 -12.56 -3.32 9.96
C ARG A 273 -11.34 -3.14 9.08
N ILE A 274 -10.38 -2.38 9.58
CA ILE A 274 -9.11 -2.07 8.90
C ILE A 274 -8.16 -3.25 9.10
N PHE A 275 -7.70 -3.82 7.99
CA PHE A 275 -6.84 -5.01 7.97
C PHE A 275 -5.37 -4.67 8.02
N GLU A 276 -5.00 -3.55 7.44
CA GLU A 276 -3.65 -3.00 7.41
C GLU A 276 -3.68 -1.53 6.96
N ILE A 277 -2.63 -0.82 7.36
CA ILE A 277 -2.30 0.52 6.88
C ILE A 277 -0.93 0.43 6.22
N ASN A 278 -0.86 0.64 4.91
CA ASN A 278 0.38 0.66 4.17
C ASN A 278 0.88 2.11 4.10
N THR A 279 2.06 2.43 4.63
CA THR A 279 2.63 3.79 4.71
C THR A 279 3.39 4.20 3.44
N ARG A 280 2.82 3.84 2.29
CA ARG A 280 3.46 3.93 0.98
C ARG A 280 2.45 4.19 -0.14
N ILE A 281 2.94 4.47 -1.35
CA ILE A 281 2.12 4.54 -2.56
C ILE A 281 1.44 3.19 -2.82
N GLY A 282 0.11 3.24 -2.89
CA GLY A 282 -0.80 2.20 -3.34
C GLY A 282 -0.45 1.60 -4.70
N GLY A 283 -0.59 0.28 -4.87
CA GLY A 283 -0.66 -0.28 -6.22
C GLY A 283 -1.95 0.15 -6.90
N ASP A 284 -3.05 0.08 -6.14
CA ASP A 284 -4.38 0.62 -6.41
C ASP A 284 -4.35 2.07 -6.89
N LEU A 285 -3.63 2.97 -6.20
CA LEU A 285 -3.50 4.38 -6.60
C LEU A 285 -2.88 4.53 -8.00
N VAL A 286 -2.02 3.61 -8.39
CA VAL A 286 -1.27 3.67 -9.65
C VAL A 286 -2.00 2.95 -10.79
N THR A 287 -2.70 1.85 -10.50
CA THR A 287 -3.26 0.97 -11.53
C THR A 287 -4.77 1.00 -11.62
N ASP A 288 -5.47 1.28 -10.52
CA ASP A 288 -6.92 1.01 -10.41
C ASP A 288 -7.72 2.32 -10.22
N VAL A 289 -7.15 3.30 -9.52
CA VAL A 289 -7.73 4.64 -9.37
C VAL A 289 -7.76 5.36 -10.74
N PRO A 290 -8.87 6.05 -11.09
CA PRO A 290 -8.93 6.83 -12.32
C PRO A 290 -7.78 7.84 -12.42
N ALA A 291 -7.11 7.89 -13.58
CA ALA A 291 -5.91 8.70 -13.77
C ALA A 291 -6.05 10.18 -13.34
N PRO A 292 -7.19 10.89 -13.56
CA PRO A 292 -7.36 12.25 -13.05
C PRO A 292 -7.28 12.36 -11.52
N ALA A 293 -7.86 11.40 -10.79
CA ALA A 293 -7.83 11.38 -9.33
C ALA A 293 -6.42 11.04 -8.80
N ALA A 294 -5.77 10.02 -9.39
CA ALA A 294 -4.38 9.69 -9.06
C ALA A 294 -3.44 10.87 -9.34
N ARG A 295 -3.63 11.57 -10.47
CA ARG A 295 -2.88 12.79 -10.80
C ARG A 295 -3.10 13.90 -9.77
N ALA A 296 -4.34 14.16 -9.35
CA ALA A 296 -4.65 15.19 -8.36
C ALA A 296 -3.85 14.98 -7.07
N PHE A 297 -3.67 13.72 -6.66
CA PHE A 297 -2.84 13.31 -5.53
C PHE A 297 -1.38 13.80 -5.64
N PHE A 298 -0.74 13.57 -6.78
CA PHE A 298 0.64 14.03 -7.02
C PHE A 298 0.73 15.56 -7.12
N GLU A 299 -0.23 16.20 -7.80
CA GLU A 299 -0.23 17.66 -7.92
C GLU A 299 -0.44 18.35 -6.57
N ARG A 300 -1.31 17.79 -5.71
CA ARG A 300 -1.49 18.27 -4.34
C ARG A 300 -0.20 18.17 -3.53
N LEU A 301 0.53 17.06 -3.64
CA LEU A 301 1.83 16.90 -3.01
C LEU A 301 2.86 17.92 -3.53
N ALA A 302 2.92 18.15 -4.85
CA ALA A 302 3.84 19.14 -5.40
C ALA A 302 3.58 20.57 -4.90
N ALA A 303 2.30 20.95 -4.71
CA ALA A 303 1.97 22.26 -4.16
C ALA A 303 2.55 22.46 -2.74
N LEU A 304 2.63 21.39 -1.93
CA LEU A 304 3.27 21.46 -0.60
C LEU A 304 4.76 21.78 -0.68
N GLY A 305 5.45 21.24 -1.68
CA GLY A 305 6.89 21.44 -1.87
C GLY A 305 7.24 22.88 -2.26
N GLN A 306 6.34 23.58 -2.94
CA GLN A 306 6.54 24.99 -3.32
C GLN A 306 6.52 25.91 -2.10
N HIS A 307 5.70 25.60 -1.08
CA HIS A 307 5.61 26.39 0.14
C HIS A 307 6.77 26.16 1.12
N ALA A 308 7.41 24.98 1.08
CA ALA A 308 8.52 24.67 1.97
C ALA A 308 9.83 25.41 1.61
N HIS A 309 9.91 25.99 0.41
CA HIS A 309 11.08 26.69 -0.11
C HIS A 309 10.89 28.19 -0.29
N ALA A 310 9.69 28.71 0.00
CA ALA A 310 9.38 30.14 0.02
C ALA A 310 9.62 30.72 1.42
#